data_AF-A0A3N5YPE5-F1
#
_entry.id   AF-A0A3N5YPE5-F1
#
_cell.length_a   1.000
_cell.length_b   1.000
_cell.length_c   1.000
_cell.angle_alpha   90.00
_cell.angle_beta   90.00
_cell.angle_gamma   90.00
#
_symmetry.space_group_name_H-M   'P 1'
#
loop_
_entity.id
_entity.type
_entity.pdbx_description
1 polymer ?
#
loop_
_entity_poly.entity_id
_entity_poly.type
_entity_poly.pdbx_seq_one_letter_code
_entity_poly.pdbx_strand_id
1 'polypeptide(L)'
;MRLIAAASIVFVFAVGFAVSGSGPAARADQSAVVSERRGQSRQTGQEIFRFETFGDEQLWTDVLRMHEALATVAPATALAVGLKVDVDALPAELIAALQARPVELTNPAVTVELLRLDAVVGVKGTVSGAGQLTAVGITCALCHSSVDDSFAPGIGKRLDGWANTDLDVGTIVALSPALDEAT
;
A
#
# COMPACT_ATOMS: atom_id res chain seq x y z
N MET A 1 10.62 69.24 -30.66
CA MET A 1 10.58 68.64 -29.31
C MET A 1 9.28 67.92 -28.94
N ARG A 2 8.13 68.13 -29.62
CA ARG A 2 6.86 67.45 -29.28
C ARG A 2 6.69 66.02 -29.85
N LEU A 3 7.47 65.63 -30.86
CA LEU A 3 7.36 64.31 -31.50
C LEU A 3 8.22 63.22 -30.84
N ILE A 4 9.24 63.58 -30.06
CA ILE A 4 10.14 62.62 -29.39
C ILE A 4 9.49 62.06 -28.11
N ALA A 5 8.62 62.84 -27.44
CA ALA A 5 7.91 62.39 -26.24
C ALA A 5 6.82 61.33 -26.53
N ALA A 6 6.21 61.36 -27.71
CA ALA A 6 5.16 60.41 -28.08
C ALA A 6 5.71 59.01 -28.40
N ALA A 7 6.88 58.92 -29.02
CA ALA A 7 7.52 57.64 -29.35
C ALA A 7 7.95 56.86 -28.09
N SER A 8 8.41 57.56 -27.04
CA SER A 8 8.83 56.94 -25.78
C SER A 8 7.66 56.39 -24.95
N ILE A 9 6.49 57.02 -25.02
CA ILE A 9 5.30 56.53 -24.32
C ILE A 9 4.74 55.28 -25.00
N VAL A 10 4.71 55.25 -26.34
CA VAL A 10 4.24 54.08 -27.11
C VAL A 10 5.14 52.86 -26.89
N PHE A 11 6.47 53.05 -26.80
CA PHE A 11 7.40 51.95 -26.53
C PHE A 11 7.25 51.38 -25.11
N VAL A 12 7.00 52.23 -24.11
CA VAL A 12 6.78 51.78 -22.71
C VAL A 12 5.46 51.02 -22.55
N PHE A 13 4.40 51.40 -23.26
CA PHE A 13 3.13 50.66 -23.26
C PHE A 13 3.23 49.31 -23.99
N ALA A 14 3.99 49.23 -25.09
CA ALA A 14 4.19 47.98 -25.83
C ALA A 14 4.98 46.93 -25.02
N VAL A 15 5.97 47.36 -24.23
CA VAL A 15 6.75 46.45 -23.37
C VAL A 15 5.96 46.05 -22.11
N GLY A 16 5.14 46.94 -21.53
CA GLY A 16 4.28 46.61 -20.39
C GLY A 16 3.17 45.59 -20.69
N PHE A 17 2.65 45.60 -21.93
CA PHE A 17 1.65 44.63 -22.37
C PHE A 17 2.23 43.23 -22.61
N ALA A 18 3.49 43.15 -23.05
CA ALA A 18 4.18 41.87 -23.25
C ALA A 18 4.52 41.13 -21.95
N VAL A 19 4.72 41.86 -20.84
CA VAL A 19 5.06 41.26 -19.53
C VAL A 19 3.82 40.85 -18.71
N SER A 20 2.65 41.42 -19.00
CA SER A 20 1.41 41.14 -18.24
C SER A 20 0.56 39.99 -18.82
N GLY A 21 0.96 39.44 -19.97
CA GLY A 21 0.24 38.41 -20.72
C GLY A 21 0.35 36.98 -20.19
N SER A 22 0.32 36.76 -18.88
CA SER A 22 -0.03 35.42 -18.37
C SER A 22 -1.54 35.27 -18.49
N GLY A 23 -2.03 34.81 -19.64
CA GLY A 23 -3.47 34.61 -19.87
C GLY A 23 -4.07 33.54 -18.93
N PRO A 24 -5.39 33.59 -18.67
CA PRO A 24 -6.08 32.60 -17.85
C PRO A 24 -5.87 31.15 -18.33
N ALA A 25 -5.67 30.94 -19.63
CA ALA A 25 -5.36 29.62 -20.20
C ALA A 25 -4.00 29.06 -19.73
N ALA A 26 -2.95 29.89 -19.63
CA ALA A 26 -1.63 29.45 -19.15
C ALA A 26 -1.63 29.15 -17.65
N ARG A 27 -2.47 29.83 -16.86
CA ARG A 27 -2.68 29.50 -15.43
C ARG A 27 -3.53 28.24 -15.25
N ALA A 28 -4.53 28.02 -16.09
CA ALA A 28 -5.34 26.80 -16.08
C ALA A 28 -4.52 25.56 -16.43
N ASP A 29 -3.65 25.66 -17.44
CA ASP A 29 -2.72 24.61 -17.86
C ASP A 29 -1.70 24.26 -16.75
N GLN A 30 -1.08 25.27 -16.13
CA GLN A 30 -0.20 25.07 -14.97
C GLN A 30 -0.93 24.45 -13.77
N SER A 31 -2.18 24.84 -13.50
CA SER A 31 -2.97 24.26 -12.43
C SER A 31 -3.32 22.79 -12.68
N ALA A 32 -3.62 22.43 -13.94
CA ALA A 32 -3.89 21.05 -14.34
C ALA A 32 -2.64 20.18 -14.16
N VAL A 33 -1.49 20.62 -14.67
CA VAL A 33 -0.20 19.91 -14.54
C VAL A 33 0.20 19.73 -13.08
N VAL A 34 0.00 20.73 -12.22
CA VAL A 34 0.27 20.62 -10.77
C VAL A 34 -0.66 19.62 -10.09
N SER A 35 -1.95 19.58 -10.44
CA SER A 35 -2.91 18.61 -9.89
C SER A 35 -2.58 17.19 -10.32
N GLU A 36 -2.21 16.97 -11.58
CA GLU A 36 -1.80 15.67 -12.11
C GLU A 36 -0.56 15.15 -11.39
N ARG A 37 0.49 15.99 -11.25
CA ARG A 37 1.70 15.62 -10.49
C ARG A 37 1.38 15.30 -9.05
N ARG A 38 0.52 16.08 -8.38
CA ARG A 38 0.07 15.79 -7.01
C ARG A 38 -0.66 14.45 -6.93
N GLY A 39 -1.52 14.15 -7.90
CA GLY A 39 -2.22 12.87 -8.02
C GLY A 39 -1.25 11.70 -8.16
N GLN A 40 -0.29 11.81 -9.08
CA GLN A 40 0.77 10.82 -9.28
C GLN A 40 1.60 10.62 -8.02
N SER A 41 2.09 11.69 -7.38
CA SER A 41 2.85 11.57 -6.13
C SER A 41 2.05 10.90 -5.01
N ARG A 42 0.73 11.13 -4.95
CA ARG A 42 -0.15 10.45 -3.99
C ARG A 42 -0.29 8.96 -4.29
N GLN A 43 -0.45 8.59 -5.55
CA GLN A 43 -0.53 7.19 -5.98
C GLN A 43 0.78 6.46 -5.70
N THR A 44 1.92 7.05 -6.09
CA THR A 44 3.25 6.49 -5.78
C THR A 44 3.48 6.37 -4.27
N GLY A 45 3.12 7.40 -3.49
CA GLY A 45 3.23 7.34 -2.04
C GLY A 45 2.34 6.27 -1.41
N GLN A 46 1.14 6.07 -1.96
CA GLN A 46 0.26 4.99 -1.54
C GLN A 46 0.87 3.63 -1.88
N GLU A 47 1.34 3.40 -3.10
CA GLU A 47 2.00 2.14 -3.49
C GLU A 47 3.19 1.80 -2.58
N ILE A 48 4.05 2.78 -2.30
CA ILE A 48 5.17 2.63 -1.36
C ILE A 48 4.65 2.21 0.02
N PHE A 49 3.68 2.97 0.56
CA PHE A 49 3.10 2.69 1.87
C PHE A 49 2.49 1.28 1.96
N ARG A 50 1.85 0.84 0.88
CA ARG A 50 1.12 -0.44 0.83
C ARG A 50 2.05 -1.63 0.62
N PHE A 51 3.07 -1.49 -0.20
CA PHE A 51 3.77 -2.63 -0.80
C PHE A 51 5.30 -2.59 -0.72
N GLU A 52 5.91 -1.47 -0.36
CA GLU A 52 7.37 -1.38 -0.24
C GLU A 52 7.83 -1.96 1.09
N THR A 53 8.78 -2.90 1.03
CA THR A 53 9.36 -3.60 2.18
C THR A 53 10.68 -2.97 2.62
N PHE A 54 11.27 -2.10 1.80
CA PHE A 54 12.56 -1.46 2.07
C PHE A 54 13.70 -2.47 2.32
N GLY A 55 13.59 -3.67 1.76
CA GLY A 55 14.58 -4.74 1.90
C GLY A 55 14.57 -5.42 3.26
N ASP A 56 13.49 -5.28 4.04
CA ASP A 56 13.36 -5.89 5.37
C ASP A 56 13.17 -7.42 5.32
N GLU A 57 13.03 -8.02 4.13
CA GLU A 57 13.08 -9.46 3.92
C GLU A 57 14.37 -10.06 4.46
N GLN A 58 15.48 -9.31 4.45
CA GLN A 58 16.74 -9.76 5.07
C GLN A 58 16.56 -10.12 6.56
N LEU A 59 15.68 -9.42 7.27
CA LEU A 59 15.34 -9.76 8.65
C LEU A 59 14.24 -10.83 8.69
N TRP A 60 13.10 -10.57 8.05
CA TRP A 60 11.90 -11.41 8.21
C TRP A 60 12.02 -12.77 7.52
N THR A 61 12.72 -12.83 6.39
CA THR A 61 12.97 -14.06 5.63
C THR A 61 14.26 -14.72 6.10
N ASP A 62 15.39 -14.04 5.98
CA ASP A 62 16.69 -14.72 6.08
C ASP A 62 17.09 -15.00 7.54
N VAL A 63 16.77 -14.08 8.46
CA VAL A 63 17.09 -14.23 9.89
C VAL A 63 15.97 -14.94 10.65
N LEU A 64 14.73 -14.43 10.56
CA LEU A 64 13.59 -14.94 11.32
C LEU A 64 12.86 -16.10 10.65
N ARG A 65 13.15 -16.41 9.38
CA ARG A 65 12.55 -17.55 8.66
C ARG A 65 11.01 -17.53 8.70
N MET A 66 10.40 -16.35 8.73
CA MET A 66 8.94 -16.20 8.88
C MET A 66 8.15 -16.80 7.72
N HIS A 67 8.75 -16.88 6.53
CA HIS A 67 8.14 -17.55 5.39
C HIS A 67 7.86 -19.04 5.64
N GLU A 68 8.66 -19.71 6.48
CA GLU A 68 8.40 -21.10 6.89
C GLU A 68 7.23 -21.18 7.87
N ALA A 69 7.23 -20.29 8.88
CA ALA A 69 6.16 -20.24 9.87
C ALA A 69 4.81 -19.91 9.21
N LEU A 70 4.75 -18.84 8.42
CA LEU A 70 3.51 -18.37 7.78
C LEU A 70 2.94 -19.37 6.77
N ALA A 71 3.76 -20.24 6.17
CA ALA A 71 3.28 -21.33 5.32
C ALA A 71 2.43 -22.37 6.09
N THR A 72 2.48 -22.36 7.42
CA THR A 72 1.73 -23.28 8.30
C THR A 72 0.57 -22.62 9.04
N VAL A 73 0.46 -21.29 8.99
CA VAL A 73 -0.56 -20.52 9.71
C VAL A 73 -1.84 -20.45 8.89
N ALA A 74 -2.97 -20.84 9.50
CA ALA A 74 -4.29 -20.69 8.89
C ALA A 74 -4.80 -19.24 8.96
N PRO A 75 -5.66 -18.79 8.02
CA PRO A 75 -6.20 -17.43 8.04
C PRO A 75 -6.90 -17.06 9.35
N ALA A 76 -7.64 -17.97 9.97
CA ALA A 76 -8.29 -17.71 11.26
C ALA A 76 -7.28 -17.37 12.36
N THR A 77 -6.13 -18.04 12.39
CA THR A 77 -5.05 -17.75 13.33
C THR A 77 -4.39 -16.41 13.02
N ALA A 78 -4.16 -16.11 11.74
CA ALA A 78 -3.62 -14.81 11.31
C ALA A 78 -4.53 -13.64 11.71
N LEU A 79 -5.84 -13.78 11.51
CA LEU A 79 -6.85 -12.79 11.92
C LEU A 79 -6.89 -12.64 13.46
N ALA A 80 -6.74 -13.74 14.20
CA ALA A 80 -6.76 -13.72 15.66
C ALA A 80 -5.59 -12.95 16.29
N VAL A 81 -4.46 -12.83 15.59
CA VAL A 81 -3.30 -12.00 16.00
C VAL A 81 -3.32 -10.60 15.40
N GLY A 82 -4.45 -10.19 14.81
CA GLY A 82 -4.67 -8.83 14.32
C GLY A 82 -4.16 -8.55 12.90
N LEU A 83 -3.75 -9.57 12.13
CA LEU A 83 -3.54 -9.38 10.69
C LEU A 83 -4.89 -9.10 10.00
N LYS A 84 -4.84 -8.27 8.95
CA LYS A 84 -6.04 -7.86 8.21
C LYS A 84 -5.99 -8.35 6.78
N VAL A 85 -7.15 -8.57 6.18
CA VAL A 85 -7.29 -8.98 4.79
C VAL A 85 -8.08 -7.94 3.99
N ASP A 86 -7.49 -7.46 2.90
CA ASP A 86 -8.11 -6.56 1.94
C ASP A 86 -9.05 -7.34 1.00
N VAL A 87 -10.36 -7.12 1.14
CA VAL A 87 -11.35 -7.78 0.29
C VAL A 87 -11.30 -7.29 -1.16
N ASP A 88 -10.85 -6.06 -1.41
CA ASP A 88 -10.79 -5.49 -2.76
C ASP A 88 -9.63 -6.12 -3.59
N ALA A 89 -8.69 -6.81 -2.93
CA ALA A 89 -7.61 -7.56 -3.57
C ALA A 89 -8.02 -9.00 -3.97
N LEU A 90 -9.17 -9.48 -3.48
CA LEU A 90 -9.60 -10.87 -3.69
C LEU A 90 -10.39 -11.03 -5.00
N PRO A 91 -10.15 -12.10 -5.78
CA PRO A 91 -11.03 -12.49 -6.88
C PRO A 91 -12.45 -12.77 -6.39
N ALA A 92 -13.45 -12.50 -7.23
CA ALA A 92 -14.87 -12.69 -6.87
C ALA A 92 -15.18 -14.14 -6.47
N GLU A 93 -14.48 -15.11 -7.07
CA GLU A 93 -14.62 -16.53 -6.77
C GLU A 93 -14.14 -16.85 -5.35
N LEU A 94 -13.05 -16.22 -4.89
CA LEU A 94 -12.52 -16.41 -3.54
C LEU A 94 -13.42 -15.75 -2.50
N ILE A 95 -13.97 -14.56 -2.79
CA ILE A 95 -14.97 -13.89 -1.95
C ILE A 95 -16.19 -14.80 -1.75
N ALA A 96 -16.73 -15.35 -2.84
CA ALA A 96 -17.87 -16.26 -2.78
C ALA A 96 -17.55 -17.55 -2.01
N ALA A 97 -16.35 -18.10 -2.18
CA ALA A 97 -15.89 -19.27 -1.44
C ALA A 97 -15.81 -19.01 0.07
N LEU A 98 -15.24 -17.86 0.48
CA LEU A 98 -15.12 -17.46 1.87
C LEU A 98 -16.50 -17.25 2.53
N GLN A 99 -17.49 -16.74 1.78
CA GLN A 99 -18.88 -16.61 2.27
C GLN A 99 -19.56 -17.97 2.44
N ALA A 100 -19.36 -18.88 1.49
CA ALA A 100 -20.04 -20.17 1.48
C ALA A 100 -19.40 -21.19 2.43
N ARG A 101 -18.09 -21.07 2.70
CA ARG A 101 -17.29 -22.09 3.40
C ARG A 101 -16.29 -21.48 4.38
N PRO A 102 -16.75 -21.12 5.60
CA PRO A 102 -15.85 -20.63 6.65
C PRO A 102 -14.71 -21.60 7.03
N VAL A 103 -14.85 -22.91 6.75
CA VAL A 103 -13.81 -23.93 6.97
C VAL A 103 -12.51 -23.64 6.21
N GLU A 104 -12.56 -22.90 5.10
CA GLU A 104 -11.36 -22.51 4.35
C GLU A 104 -10.44 -21.60 5.17
N LEU A 105 -10.97 -20.87 6.16
CA LEU A 105 -10.16 -20.07 7.09
C LEU A 105 -9.31 -20.93 8.04
N THR A 106 -9.49 -22.26 8.06
CA THR A 106 -8.66 -23.20 8.83
C THR A 106 -7.56 -23.86 7.98
N ASN A 107 -7.51 -23.60 6.68
CA ASN A 107 -6.54 -24.18 5.75
C ASN A 107 -5.33 -23.23 5.54
N PRO A 108 -4.10 -23.60 5.93
CA PRO A 108 -2.92 -22.76 5.74
C PRO A 108 -2.61 -22.42 4.29
N ALA A 109 -3.02 -23.26 3.33
CA ALA A 109 -2.84 -22.96 1.91
C ALA A 109 -3.55 -21.67 1.49
N VAL A 110 -4.65 -21.32 2.16
CA VAL A 110 -5.38 -20.06 1.91
C VAL A 110 -4.55 -18.86 2.33
N THR A 111 -3.76 -18.93 3.41
CA THR A 111 -2.84 -17.85 3.80
C THR A 111 -1.80 -17.59 2.72
N VAL A 112 -1.21 -18.65 2.15
CA VAL A 112 -0.22 -18.52 1.07
C VAL A 112 -0.85 -17.88 -0.17
N GLU A 113 -2.10 -18.24 -0.49
CA GLU A 113 -2.81 -17.64 -1.63
C GLU A 113 -3.18 -16.17 -1.37
N LEU A 114 -3.62 -15.82 -0.15
CA LEU A 114 -3.87 -14.42 0.24
C LEU A 114 -2.59 -13.57 0.14
N LEU A 115 -1.44 -14.12 0.51
CA LEU A 115 -0.14 -13.47 0.35
C LEU A 115 0.26 -13.32 -1.12
N ARG A 116 0.01 -14.34 -1.96
CA ARG A 116 0.23 -14.25 -3.41
C ARG A 116 -0.59 -13.13 -4.05
N LEU A 117 -1.80 -12.90 -3.55
CA LEU A 117 -2.72 -11.87 -4.03
C LEU A 117 -2.46 -10.48 -3.42
N ASP A 118 -1.43 -10.32 -2.57
CA ASP A 118 -1.17 -9.10 -1.81
C ASP A 118 -2.37 -8.64 -0.95
N ALA A 119 -3.19 -9.60 -0.52
CA ALA A 119 -4.41 -9.33 0.22
C ALA A 119 -4.18 -9.23 1.73
N VAL A 120 -3.10 -9.80 2.27
CA VAL A 120 -2.74 -9.62 3.68
C VAL A 120 -2.14 -8.23 3.86
N VAL A 121 -2.86 -7.35 4.55
CA VAL A 121 -2.50 -5.94 4.67
C VAL A 121 -1.17 -5.79 5.41
N GLY A 122 -0.17 -5.24 4.72
CA GLY A 122 1.14 -4.95 5.29
C GLY A 122 2.14 -6.09 5.30
N VAL A 123 1.78 -7.26 4.75
CA VAL A 123 2.68 -8.41 4.62
C VAL A 123 2.86 -8.73 3.14
N LYS A 124 4.10 -8.65 2.66
CA LYS A 124 4.45 -8.99 1.28
C LYS A 124 5.02 -10.41 1.24
N GLY A 125 4.40 -11.27 0.44
CA GLY A 125 4.87 -12.64 0.23
C GLY A 125 5.39 -12.84 -1.20
N THR A 126 6.52 -13.53 -1.34
CA THR A 126 6.96 -14.08 -2.63
C THR A 126 6.64 -15.56 -2.66
N VAL A 127 5.82 -15.97 -3.63
CA VAL A 127 5.41 -17.38 -3.78
C VAL A 127 5.97 -17.95 -5.08
N SER A 128 6.70 -19.05 -4.99
CA SER A 128 7.30 -19.73 -6.14
C SER A 128 6.25 -20.32 -7.08
N GLY A 129 6.68 -20.70 -8.29
CA GLY A 129 5.82 -21.39 -9.26
C GLY A 129 5.30 -22.75 -8.76
N ALA A 130 5.96 -23.35 -7.76
CA ALA A 130 5.52 -24.57 -7.09
C ALA A 130 4.50 -24.31 -5.96
N GLY A 131 4.14 -23.06 -5.70
CA GLY A 131 3.20 -22.68 -4.64
C GLY A 131 3.82 -22.53 -3.25
N GLN A 132 5.14 -22.51 -3.13
CA GLN A 132 5.83 -22.35 -1.84
C GLN A 132 6.09 -20.87 -1.54
N LEU A 133 5.78 -20.43 -0.32
CA LEU A 133 6.17 -19.11 0.19
C LEU A 133 7.70 -19.09 0.45
N THR A 134 8.44 -18.32 -0.33
CA THR A 134 9.92 -18.31 -0.31
C THR A 134 10.51 -17.07 0.34
N ALA A 135 9.75 -15.98 0.42
CA ALA A 135 10.17 -14.77 1.12
C ALA A 135 8.95 -14.03 1.66
N VAL A 136 9.17 -13.32 2.76
CA VAL A 136 8.23 -12.43 3.44
C VAL A 136 8.95 -11.15 3.84
N GLY A 137 8.30 -10.01 3.60
CA GLY A 137 8.68 -8.70 4.11
C GLY A 137 7.46 -7.98 4.66
N ILE A 138 7.68 -6.91 5.42
CA ILE A 138 6.64 -6.11 6.05
C ILE A 138 6.65 -4.69 5.49
N THR A 139 5.48 -4.05 5.44
CA THR A 139 5.34 -2.68 4.93
C THR A 139 4.76 -1.74 5.98
N CYS A 140 4.76 -0.44 5.69
CA CYS A 140 4.16 0.56 6.57
C CYS A 140 2.68 0.24 6.88
N ALA A 141 1.98 -0.41 5.96
CA ALA A 141 0.56 -0.73 6.11
C ALA A 141 0.28 -1.75 7.23
N LEU A 142 1.26 -2.54 7.70
CA LEU A 142 1.00 -3.53 8.74
C LEU A 142 0.50 -2.89 10.04
N CYS A 143 1.16 -1.80 10.45
CA CYS A 143 0.85 -1.07 11.67
C CYS A 143 -0.04 0.15 11.42
N HIS A 144 0.00 0.71 10.20
CA HIS A 144 -0.69 1.96 9.85
C HIS A 144 -1.88 1.76 8.89
N SER A 145 -2.39 0.54 8.74
CA SER A 145 -3.69 0.31 8.10
C SER A 145 -4.56 -0.59 8.94
N SER A 146 -5.88 -0.40 8.79
CA SER A 146 -6.87 -1.38 9.20
C SER A 146 -7.82 -1.67 8.04
N VAL A 147 -8.88 -2.42 8.30
CA VAL A 147 -9.99 -2.63 7.36
C VAL A 147 -11.30 -2.21 7.99
N ASP A 148 -12.32 -2.00 7.16
CA ASP A 148 -13.66 -1.58 7.61
C ASP A 148 -14.57 -2.73 8.12
N ASP A 149 -14.04 -3.95 8.21
CA ASP A 149 -14.76 -5.17 8.62
C ASP A 149 -16.05 -5.45 7.81
N SER A 150 -16.19 -4.88 6.62
CA SER A 150 -17.42 -4.98 5.81
C SER A 150 -17.73 -6.39 5.32
N PHE A 151 -16.76 -7.31 5.36
CA PHE A 151 -16.96 -8.72 4.99
C PHE A 151 -17.04 -9.62 6.23
N ALA A 152 -16.09 -9.49 7.16
CA ALA A 152 -16.02 -10.19 8.42
C ALA A 152 -15.04 -9.46 9.36
N PRO A 153 -15.01 -9.72 10.68
CA PRO A 153 -14.00 -9.14 11.56
C PRO A 153 -12.57 -9.41 11.04
N GLY A 154 -11.80 -8.35 10.81
CA GLY A 154 -10.46 -8.39 10.22
C GLY A 154 -10.40 -8.54 8.69
N ILE A 155 -11.55 -8.58 8.01
CA ILE A 155 -11.65 -8.69 6.54
C ILE A 155 -12.58 -7.61 6.00
N GLY A 156 -12.06 -6.74 5.14
CA GLY A 156 -12.84 -5.63 4.59
C GLY A 156 -12.02 -4.76 3.66
N LYS A 157 -12.52 -3.57 3.35
CA LYS A 157 -11.83 -2.60 2.51
C LYS A 157 -10.76 -1.88 3.31
N ARG A 158 -9.60 -1.68 2.70
CA ARG A 158 -8.47 -1.01 3.35
C ARG A 158 -8.76 0.42 3.78
N LEU A 159 -8.37 0.71 5.01
CA LEU A 159 -8.33 2.03 5.62
C LEU A 159 -6.86 2.41 5.86
N ASP A 160 -6.20 2.94 4.84
CA ASP A 160 -4.81 3.40 4.96
C ASP A 160 -4.71 4.61 5.91
N GLY A 161 -3.68 4.63 6.75
CA GLY A 161 -3.43 5.67 7.76
C GLY A 161 -4.15 5.43 9.09
N TRP A 162 -4.92 4.35 9.22
CA TRP A 162 -5.57 3.95 10.47
C TRP A 162 -4.67 2.98 11.23
N ALA A 163 -4.45 3.22 12.52
CA ALA A 163 -3.62 2.33 13.33
C ALA A 163 -4.24 0.93 13.43
N ASN A 164 -3.42 -0.11 13.25
CA ASN A 164 -3.79 -1.48 13.55
C ASN A 164 -3.63 -1.73 15.06
N THR A 165 -4.66 -1.41 15.83
CA THR A 165 -4.57 -1.35 17.30
C THR A 165 -4.64 -2.71 18.00
N ASP A 166 -4.99 -3.77 17.27
CA ASP A 166 -5.12 -5.13 17.77
C ASP A 166 -4.05 -6.09 17.20
N LEU A 167 -3.03 -5.56 16.50
CA LEU A 167 -1.90 -6.34 16.00
C LEU A 167 -1.01 -6.85 17.15
N ASP A 168 -0.93 -8.17 17.30
CA ASP A 168 -0.06 -8.82 18.28
C ASP A 168 1.29 -9.19 17.64
N VAL A 169 2.17 -8.19 17.55
CA VAL A 169 3.52 -8.36 16.99
C VAL A 169 4.35 -9.38 17.77
N GLY A 170 4.16 -9.46 19.10
CA GLY A 170 4.91 -10.38 19.95
C GLY A 170 4.60 -11.84 19.61
N THR A 171 3.31 -12.16 19.54
CA THR A 171 2.86 -13.50 19.14
C THR A 171 3.29 -13.85 17.72
N ILE A 172 3.22 -12.90 16.78
CA ILE A 172 3.67 -13.13 15.39
C ILE A 172 5.17 -13.46 15.33
N VAL A 173 6.01 -12.64 15.96
CA VAL A 173 7.47 -12.84 15.96
C VAL A 173 7.86 -14.13 16.67
N ALA A 174 7.13 -14.52 17.71
CA ALA A 174 7.35 -15.77 18.44
C ALA A 174 7.12 -17.04 17.60
N LEU A 175 6.51 -16.95 16.41
CA LEU A 175 6.39 -18.08 15.47
C LEU A 175 7.70 -18.39 14.73
N SER A 176 8.71 -17.51 14.84
CA SER A 176 10.00 -17.67 14.18
C SER A 176 10.71 -18.96 14.61
N PRO A 177 11.00 -19.89 13.69
CA PRO A 177 11.79 -21.08 14.01
C PRO A 177 13.21 -20.74 14.50
N ALA A 178 13.74 -19.59 14.07
CA ALA A 178 15.07 -19.14 14.47
C ALA A 178 15.13 -18.73 15.95
N LEU A 179 13.99 -18.37 16.56
CA LEU A 179 13.94 -18.07 18.00
C LEU A 179 13.91 -19.34 18.84
N ASP A 180 13.19 -20.38 18.39
CA ASP A 180 13.18 -21.69 19.06
C ASP A 180 14.57 -22.33 19.09
N GLU A 181 15.34 -22.19 17.99
CA GLU A 181 16.71 -22.70 17.91
C GLU A 181 17.70 -21.97 18.84
N ALA A 182 17.35 -20.76 19.31
CA ALA A 182 18.20 -19.91 20.13
C ALA A 182 17.98 -20.11 21.65
N THR A 183 16.97 -20.88 22.06
CA THR A 183 16.56 -21.08 23.47
C THR A 183 16.64 -22.54 23.91
#